data_AF-A0A0P4X1M4-F1
#
_entry.id   AF-A0A0P4X1M4-F1
#
_cell.length_a   1.000
_cell.length_b   1.000
_cell.length_c   1.000
_cell.angle_alpha   90.00
_cell.angle_beta   90.00
_cell.angle_gamma   90.00
#
_symmetry.space_group_name_H-M   'P 1'
#
loop_
_entity.id
_entity.type
_entity.pdbx_description
1 polymer ?
#
loop_
_entity_poly.entity_id
_entity_poly.type
_entity_poly.pdbx_seq_one_letter_code
_entity_poly.pdbx_strand_id
1 'polypeptide(L)'
;MMESASYPFADLGHYNGKFNLTFTYRRDADIYNPYGRLFLRRHPLPLPPKSVNYAKGKTKMAAWFVSNCHAMSKRENFVDRLKAWIKVDIFGGCGPLKCDRSIHNKCLGMIEKD
;
A
#
# COMPACT_ATOMS: atom_id res chain seq x y z
N MET A 1 -0.31 -18.77 -3.39
CA MET A 1 -0.33 -17.42 -3.97
C MET A 1 -1.05 -16.52 -2.96
N MET A 2 -0.35 -15.57 -2.33
CA MET A 2 -0.93 -14.65 -1.35
C MET A 2 -1.28 -13.34 -2.05
N GLU A 3 -2.53 -13.16 -2.48
CA GLU A 3 -3.01 -11.95 -3.18
C GLU A 3 -4.24 -11.35 -2.49
N SER A 4 -4.24 -10.04 -2.21
CA SER A 4 -5.21 -9.30 -1.38
C SER A 4 -6.70 -9.66 -1.51
N ALA A 5 -7.50 -9.36 -0.47
CA ALA A 5 -8.95 -9.65 -0.39
C ALA A 5 -9.79 -9.08 -1.52
N SER A 6 -9.31 -7.98 -2.09
CA SER A 6 -9.92 -7.27 -3.19
C SER A 6 -9.63 -7.93 -4.55
N TYR A 7 -8.91 -9.05 -4.55
CA TYR A 7 -8.54 -9.88 -5.68
C TYR A 7 -9.28 -11.24 -5.70
N PRO A 8 -10.60 -11.36 -5.38
CA PRO A 8 -11.30 -12.62 -5.59
C PRO A 8 -11.67 -12.72 -7.08
N PHE A 9 -10.67 -12.97 -7.93
CA PHE A 9 -10.88 -13.29 -9.34
C PHE A 9 -11.41 -14.72 -9.54
N ALA A 10 -11.40 -15.53 -8.48
CA ALA A 10 -11.87 -16.90 -8.49
C ALA A 10 -13.11 -17.04 -7.62
N ASP A 11 -14.14 -17.69 -8.17
CA ASP A 11 -15.23 -18.24 -7.36
C ASP A 11 -14.63 -19.27 -6.39
N LEU A 12 -14.58 -18.90 -5.11
CA LEU A 12 -14.05 -19.77 -4.06
C LEU A 12 -14.95 -20.99 -3.83
N GLY A 13 -16.21 -20.98 -4.30
CA GLY A 13 -17.11 -22.13 -4.24
C GLY A 13 -16.55 -23.37 -4.93
N HIS A 14 -15.74 -23.21 -5.98
CA HIS A 14 -15.06 -24.31 -6.68
C HIS A 14 -14.03 -25.06 -5.82
N TYR A 15 -13.65 -24.48 -4.68
CA TYR A 15 -12.71 -25.06 -3.72
C TYR A 15 -13.38 -25.56 -2.44
N ASN A 16 -14.72 -25.46 -2.33
CA ASN A 16 -15.46 -26.01 -1.20
C ASN A 16 -15.21 -27.51 -1.08
N GLY A 17 -14.82 -27.96 0.12
CA GLY A 17 -14.54 -29.37 0.40
C GLY A 17 -13.27 -29.93 -0.24
N LYS A 18 -12.42 -29.10 -0.90
CA LYS A 18 -11.15 -29.56 -1.50
C LYS A 18 -9.94 -29.40 -0.58
N PHE A 19 -10.01 -28.50 0.39
CA PHE A 19 -8.94 -28.24 1.34
C PHE A 19 -9.49 -28.24 2.76
N ASN A 20 -8.74 -28.80 3.70
CA ASN A 20 -9.12 -28.86 5.11
C ASN A 20 -8.74 -27.60 5.88
N LEU A 21 -7.76 -26.84 5.38
CA LEU A 21 -7.24 -25.62 6.02
C LEU A 21 -6.99 -24.53 4.99
N THR A 22 -7.28 -23.30 5.38
CA THR A 22 -7.08 -22.08 4.59
C THR A 22 -6.04 -21.17 5.25
N PHE A 23 -5.07 -20.68 4.46
CA PHE A 23 -4.00 -19.78 4.91
C PHE A 23 -4.03 -18.49 4.10
N THR A 24 -4.86 -17.52 4.51
CA THR A 24 -5.08 -16.27 3.75
C THR A 24 -5.21 -15.05 4.66
N TYR A 25 -5.24 -13.84 4.09
CA TYR A 25 -5.50 -12.59 4.81
C TYR A 25 -6.99 -12.40 5.19
N ARG A 26 -7.90 -13.29 4.76
CA ARG A 26 -9.30 -13.17 5.18
C ARG A 26 -9.40 -13.49 6.66
N ARG A 27 -10.21 -12.74 7.40
CA ARG A 27 -10.36 -12.91 8.85
C ARG A 27 -11.03 -14.23 9.25
N ASP A 28 -11.69 -14.90 8.31
CA ASP A 28 -12.36 -16.19 8.49
C ASP A 28 -11.51 -17.39 7.99
N ALA A 29 -10.23 -17.17 7.66
CA ALA A 29 -9.33 -18.27 7.33
C ALA A 29 -8.93 -19.05 8.60
N ASP A 30 -8.74 -20.37 8.47
CA ASP A 30 -8.27 -21.24 9.55
C ASP A 30 -6.95 -20.75 10.15
N ILE A 31 -6.07 -20.24 9.28
CA ILE A 31 -4.83 -19.58 9.65
C ILE A 31 -4.80 -18.18 9.02
N TYR A 32 -5.08 -17.17 9.84
CA TYR A 32 -5.13 -15.77 9.44
C TYR A 32 -3.73 -15.16 9.21
N ASN A 33 -3.41 -14.84 7.95
CA ASN A 33 -2.11 -14.25 7.55
C ASN A 33 -2.26 -12.96 6.72
N PRO A 34 -2.58 -11.82 7.36
CA PRO A 34 -2.70 -10.52 6.68
C PRO A 34 -1.34 -9.91 6.34
N TYR A 35 -1.30 -9.00 5.36
CA TYR A 35 -0.08 -8.23 5.04
C TYR A 35 0.43 -7.35 6.20
N GLY A 36 -0.45 -6.98 7.12
CA GLY A 36 -0.13 -6.18 8.29
C GLY A 36 -1.20 -6.32 9.35
N ARG A 37 -0.84 -5.99 10.59
CA ARG A 37 -1.76 -6.03 11.73
C ARG A 37 -1.63 -4.73 12.52
N LEU A 38 -2.77 -4.16 12.89
CA LEU A 38 -2.83 -3.05 13.82
C LEU A 38 -2.96 -3.61 15.23
N PHE A 39 -2.12 -3.15 16.14
CA PHE A 39 -2.16 -3.52 17.54
C PHE A 39 -2.22 -2.27 18.40
N LEU A 40 -2.98 -2.35 19.49
CA LEU A 40 -2.95 -1.32 20.52
C LEU A 40 -1.58 -1.35 21.19
N ARG A 41 -0.94 -0.19 21.25
CA ARG A 41 0.28 -0.03 22.03
C ARG A 41 -0.08 -0.13 23.52
N ARG A 42 0.70 -0.91 24.28
CA ARG A 42 0.56 -0.97 25.76
C ARG A 42 0.75 0.41 26.40
N HIS A 43 1.65 1.19 25.84
CA HIS A 43 1.89 2.58 26.22
C HIS A 43 1.52 3.47 25.04
N PRO A 44 0.41 4.23 25.13
CA PRO A 44 0.03 5.18 24.10
C PRO A 44 1.17 6.17 23.84
N LEU A 45 1.45 6.45 22.57
CA LEU A 45 2.33 7.57 22.26
C LEU A 45 1.60 8.87 22.64
N PRO A 46 2.34 9.90 23.09
CA PRO A 46 1.76 11.22 23.27
C PRO A 46 1.04 11.63 22.00
N LEU A 47 -0.19 12.10 22.13
CA LEU A 47 -0.89 12.65 20.98
C LEU A 47 -0.08 13.85 20.47
N PRO A 48 0.14 13.94 19.15
CA PRO A 48 0.78 15.12 18.59
C PRO A 48 -0.06 16.36 18.94
N PRO A 49 0.58 17.52 19.14
CA PRO A 49 -0.15 18.77 19.37
C PRO A 49 -1.23 18.99 18.30
N LYS A 50 -2.39 19.54 18.69
CA LYS A 50 -3.51 19.80 17.76
C LYS A 50 -3.13 20.69 16.57
N SER A 51 -2.04 21.45 16.67
CA SER A 51 -1.56 22.40 15.66
C SER A 51 -0.39 21.89 14.80
N VAL A 52 -0.07 20.59 14.83
CA VAL A 52 1.00 20.07 13.97
C VAL A 52 0.58 20.09 12.51
N ASN A 53 1.24 20.94 11.72
CA ASN A 53 1.14 20.91 10.26
C ASN A 53 2.16 19.91 9.69
N TYR A 54 1.70 18.70 9.37
CA TYR A 54 2.53 17.66 8.73
C TYR A 54 2.99 18.02 7.31
N ALA A 55 2.38 19.03 6.70
CA ALA A 55 2.76 19.56 5.39
C ALA A 55 3.77 20.72 5.49
N LYS A 56 4.19 21.13 6.69
CA LYS A 56 5.13 22.25 6.85
C LYS A 56 6.46 21.93 6.16
N GLY A 57 6.84 22.76 5.18
CA GLY A 57 8.09 22.61 4.43
C GLY A 57 8.02 21.63 3.26
N LYS A 58 6.90 20.92 3.09
CA LYS A 58 6.64 20.04 1.95
C LYS A 58 6.26 20.86 0.72
N THR A 59 6.75 20.46 -0.44
CA THR A 59 6.55 21.14 -1.73
C THR A 59 5.74 20.30 -2.72
N LYS A 60 5.58 19.01 -2.48
CA LYS A 60 4.84 18.07 -3.35
C LYS A 60 3.46 17.78 -2.78
N MET A 61 2.53 17.50 -3.67
CA MET A 61 1.14 17.23 -3.29
C MET A 61 0.89 15.78 -2.96
N ALA A 62 1.41 14.85 -3.76
CA ALA A 62 1.19 13.43 -3.58
C ALA A 62 2.39 12.60 -4.07
N ALA A 63 2.62 11.47 -3.41
CA ALA A 63 3.60 10.47 -3.80
C ALA A 63 2.92 9.10 -3.96
N TRP A 64 3.29 8.35 -4.99
CA TRP A 64 2.75 7.03 -5.27
C TRP A 64 3.85 5.98 -5.42
N PHE A 65 3.94 5.07 -4.45
CA PHE A 65 4.89 3.95 -4.46
C PHE A 65 4.28 2.73 -5.15
N VAL A 66 4.89 2.29 -6.25
CA VAL A 66 4.32 1.28 -7.14
C VAL A 66 5.41 0.41 -7.78
N SER A 67 5.24 -0.91 -7.67
CA SER A 67 6.13 -1.91 -8.30
C SER A 67 5.42 -2.79 -9.33
N ASN A 68 4.09 -2.86 -9.31
CA ASN A 68 3.28 -3.56 -10.30
C ASN A 68 2.48 -2.55 -11.12
N CYS A 69 2.82 -2.45 -12.40
CA CYS A 69 2.33 -1.43 -13.34
C CYS A 69 1.09 -1.87 -14.12
N HIS A 70 0.78 -3.17 -14.09
CA HIS A 70 -0.35 -3.77 -14.77
C HIS A 70 -1.20 -4.51 -13.74
N ALA A 71 -1.62 -3.79 -12.71
CA ALA A 71 -2.46 -4.35 -11.67
C ALA A 71 -3.88 -4.50 -12.21
N MET A 72 -4.56 -5.60 -11.92
CA MET A 72 -5.94 -5.82 -12.39
C MET A 72 -6.93 -4.79 -11.85
N SER A 73 -6.61 -4.14 -10.73
CA SER A 73 -7.39 -3.01 -10.20
C SER A 73 -7.38 -1.78 -11.11
N LYS A 74 -6.53 -1.76 -12.13
CA LYS A 74 -6.34 -0.62 -13.05
C LYS A 74 -5.99 0.68 -12.32
N ARG A 75 -5.33 0.56 -11.16
CA ARG A 75 -4.96 1.70 -10.30
C ARG A 75 -4.10 2.72 -11.04
N GLU A 76 -3.30 2.27 -12.00
CA GLU A 76 -2.50 3.11 -12.88
C GLU A 76 -3.35 4.07 -13.71
N ASN A 77 -4.49 3.62 -14.25
CA ASN A 77 -5.40 4.47 -15.02
C ASN A 77 -5.99 5.60 -14.17
N PHE A 78 -6.27 5.33 -12.89
CA PHE A 78 -6.73 6.36 -11.97
C PHE A 78 -5.65 7.41 -11.73
N VAL A 79 -4.41 6.97 -11.43
CA VAL A 79 -3.30 7.89 -11.19
C VAL A 79 -2.95 8.69 -12.45
N ASP A 80 -3.04 8.09 -13.64
CA ASP A 80 -2.79 8.79 -14.90
C ASP A 80 -3.80 9.90 -15.16
N ARG A 81 -5.08 9.72 -14.82
CA ARG A 81 -6.08 10.79 -14.86
C ARG A 81 -5.83 11.84 -13.77
N LEU A 82 -5.42 11.42 -12.57
CA LEU A 82 -5.18 12.29 -11.44
C LEU A 82 -4.02 13.27 -11.68
N LYS A 83 -2.98 12.84 -12.40
CA LYS A 83 -1.83 13.68 -12.79
C LYS A 83 -2.20 14.93 -13.59
N ALA A 84 -3.35 14.94 -14.26
CA ALA A 84 -3.82 16.11 -14.99
C ALA A 84 -4.22 17.28 -14.05
N TRP A 85 -4.50 16.98 -12.77
CA TRP A 85 -5.03 17.94 -11.81
C TRP A 85 -4.07 18.25 -10.67
N ILE A 86 -3.26 17.27 -10.25
CA ILE A 86 -2.26 17.44 -9.19
C ILE A 86 -0.93 16.83 -9.58
N LYS A 87 0.15 17.36 -9.00
CA LYS A 87 1.47 16.75 -9.15
C LYS A 87 1.56 15.47 -8.30
N VAL A 88 1.81 14.35 -8.98
CA VAL A 88 2.01 13.04 -8.34
C VAL A 88 3.41 12.53 -8.67
N ASP A 89 4.25 12.38 -7.66
CA ASP A 89 5.59 11.81 -7.80
C ASP A 89 5.52 10.28 -7.68
N ILE A 90 5.97 9.56 -8.72
CA ILE A 90 5.84 8.10 -8.79
C ILE A 90 7.17 7.43 -8.47
N PHE A 91 7.18 6.70 -7.37
CA PHE A 91 8.30 5.95 -6.85
C PHE A 91 8.18 4.46 -7.16
N GLY A 92 9.27 3.83 -7.61
CA GLY A 92 9.35 2.39 -7.88
C GLY A 92 9.46 2.02 -9.35
N GLY A 93 9.09 0.79 -9.69
CA GLY A 93 9.31 0.21 -11.02
C GLY A 93 8.56 0.93 -12.14
N CYS A 94 7.37 1.46 -11.84
CA CYS A 94 6.45 2.03 -12.83
C CYS A 94 6.60 3.54 -13.03
N GLY A 95 7.53 4.18 -12.30
CA GLY A 95 7.75 5.62 -12.34
C GLY A 95 9.19 5.99 -12.71
N PRO A 96 9.46 7.29 -12.87
CA PRO A 96 10.80 7.80 -13.11
C PRO A 96 11.67 7.76 -11.83
N LEU A 97 11.07 7.88 -10.64
CA LEU A 97 11.80 7.83 -9.38
C LEU A 97 12.02 6.36 -8.98
N LYS A 98 13.14 5.78 -9.41
CA LYS A 98 13.43 4.37 -9.10
C LYS A 98 13.70 4.20 -7.61
N CYS A 99 12.95 3.29 -6.99
CA CYS A 99 13.10 2.89 -5.60
C CYS A 99 13.23 1.37 -5.52
N ASP A 100 14.44 0.89 -5.76
CA ASP A 100 14.77 -0.49 -5.47
C ASP A 100 14.76 -0.73 -3.96
N ARG A 101 14.54 -1.99 -3.55
CA ARG A 101 14.53 -2.36 -2.12
C ARG A 101 15.85 -2.03 -1.43
N SER A 102 16.98 -2.14 -2.14
CA SER A 102 18.31 -1.77 -1.65
C SER A 102 18.45 -0.29 -1.27
N ILE A 103 17.68 0.60 -1.89
CA ILE A 103 17.73 2.05 -1.68
C ILE A 103 16.47 2.60 -1.01
N HIS A 104 15.66 1.74 -0.39
CA HIS A 104 14.36 2.12 0.17
C HIS A 104 14.45 3.30 1.14
N ASN A 105 15.45 3.30 2.04
CA ASN A 105 15.68 4.38 3.00
C ASN A 105 15.96 5.73 2.33
N LYS A 106 16.64 5.73 1.18
CA LYS A 106 16.88 6.95 0.40
C LYS A 106 15.57 7.52 -0.11
N CYS A 107 14.67 6.66 -0.61
CA CYS A 107 13.35 7.08 -1.08
C CYS A 107 12.44 7.60 0.05
N LEU A 108 12.52 6.99 1.24
CA LEU A 108 11.86 7.53 2.43
C LEU A 108 12.42 8.92 2.78
N GLY A 109 13.75 9.12 2.71
CA GLY A 109 14.33 10.45 2.90
C GLY A 109 13.90 11.49 1.85
N MET A 110 13.52 11.06 0.64
CA MET A 110 12.94 11.96 -0.37
C MET A 110 11.53 12.38 0.04
N ILE A 111 10.69 11.46 0.52
CA ILE A 111 9.32 11.77 0.93
C ILE A 111 9.25 12.69 2.15
N GLU A 112 10.27 12.67 3.02
CA GLU A 112 10.32 13.57 4.18
C GLU A 112 10.59 15.02 3.77
N LYS A 113 11.28 15.21 2.65
CA LYS A 113 11.64 16.54 2.09
C LYS A 113 10.64 17.03 1.04
N ASP A 114 9.89 16.11 0.44
CA ASP A 114 8.82 16.36 -0.52
C ASP A 114 7.53 16.83 0.15
#